data_AF-A0A0Q5KZN4-F1
#
_entry.id   AF-A0A0Q5KZN4-F1
#
_cell.length_a   1.000
_cell.length_b   1.000
_cell.length_c   1.000
_cell.angle_alpha   90.00
_cell.angle_beta   90.00
_cell.angle_gamma   90.00
#
_symmetry.space_group_name_H-M   'P 1'
#
loop_
_entity.id
_entity.type
_entity.pdbx_description
1 polymer ?
#
loop_
_entity_poly.entity_id
_entity_poly.type
_entity_poly.pdbx_seq_one_letter_code
_entity_poly.pdbx_strand_id
1 'polypeptide(L)' 'MTARPPISHESFLFMRSEIERLTNELHAVTVDRDYWYMKANYTPEERAEMYHRASKGLDENGAWLWPDSVRTTR' A
#
# COMPACT_ATOMS: atom_id res chain seq x y z
N MET A 1 -39.90 -7.81 -16.26
CA MET A 1 -40.25 -6.99 -15.08
C MET A 1 -39.09 -7.06 -14.10
N THR A 2 -38.33 -5.99 -13.92
CA THR A 2 -37.26 -5.92 -12.92
C THR A 2 -37.92 -5.86 -11.54
N ALA A 3 -37.79 -6.94 -10.77
CA ALA A 3 -38.34 -7.01 -9.42
C ALA A 3 -37.77 -5.87 -8.57
N ARG A 4 -38.63 -5.20 -7.79
CA ARG A 4 -38.15 -4.23 -6.80
C ARG A 4 -37.20 -4.95 -5.85
N PRO A 5 -36.01 -4.39 -5.58
CA PRO A 5 -35.06 -5.02 -4.69
C PRO A 5 -35.68 -5.18 -3.28
N PRO A 6 -35.37 -6.25 -2.55
CA PRO A 6 -35.96 -6.57 -1.25
C PRO A 6 -35.35 -5.71 -0.12
N ILE A 7 -35.22 -4.41 -0.35
CA ILE A 7 -34.64 -3.45 0.58
C ILE A 7 -35.52 -2.20 0.64
N SER A 8 -35.60 -1.58 1.81
CA SER A 8 -36.29 -0.30 1.94
C SER A 8 -35.53 0.79 1.19
N HIS A 9 -36.24 1.87 0.82
CA HIS A 9 -35.60 3.02 0.18
C HIS A 9 -34.53 3.66 1.07
N GLU A 10 -34.76 3.70 2.38
CA GLU A 10 -33.80 4.22 3.37
C GLU A 10 -32.53 3.37 3.42
N SER A 11 -32.66 2.04 3.44
CA SER A 11 -31.50 1.13 3.40
C SER A 11 -30.72 1.30 2.10
N PHE A 12 -31.40 1.51 0.97
CA PHE A 12 -30.74 1.80 -0.30
C PHE A 12 -29.93 3.09 -0.25
N LEU A 13 -30.51 4.18 0.27
CA LEU A 13 -29.82 5.47 0.37
C LEU A 13 -28.61 5.39 1.32
N PHE A 14 -28.77 4.71 2.45
CA PHE A 14 -27.67 4.47 3.41
C PHE A 14 -26.54 3.67 2.78
N MET A 15 -26.84 2.54 2.13
CA MET A 15 -25.80 1.73 1.49
C MET A 15 -25.08 2.51 0.38
N ARG A 16 -25.80 3.34 -0.37
CA ARG A 16 -25.19 4.20 -1.40
C ARG A 16 -24.19 5.19 -0.79
N SER A 17 -24.54 5.87 0.30
CA SER A 17 -23.61 6.81 0.96
C SER A 17 -22.41 6.11 1.57
N GLU A 18 -22.58 4.91 2.12
CA GLU A 18 -21.47 4.14 2.69
C GLU A 18 -20.48 3.67 1.62
N ILE A 19 -20.97 3.28 0.44
CA ILE A 19 -20.08 2.92 -0.68
C ILE A 19 -19.21 4.11 -1.10
N GLU A 20 -19.80 5.30 -1.22
CA GLU A 20 -19.06 6.52 -1.57
C GLU A 20 -18.02 6.87 -0.51
N ARG A 21 -18.39 6.80 0.78
CA ARG A 21 -17.46 7.04 1.90
C ARG A 21 -16.27 6.06 1.87
N LEU A 22 -16.55 4.76 1.77
CA LEU A 22 -15.52 3.72 1.75
C LEU A 22 -14.60 3.82 0.54
N THR A 23 -15.14 4.22 -0.62
CA THR A 23 -14.34 4.44 -1.84
C THR A 23 -13.35 5.59 -1.64
N ASN A 24 -13.79 6.69 -1.03
CA ASN A 24 -12.93 7.83 -0.73
C ASN A 24 -11.86 7.51 0.32
N GLU A 25 -12.21 6.78 1.37
CA GLU A 25 -11.26 6.33 2.39
C GLU A 25 -10.21 5.39 1.80
N LEU A 26 -10.62 4.44 0.96
CA LEU A 26 -9.70 3.56 0.26
C LEU A 26 -8.75 4.37 -0.64
N HIS A 27 -9.28 5.35 -1.39
CA HIS A 27 -8.44 6.21 -2.22
C HIS A 27 -7.39 6.96 -1.38
N ALA A 28 -7.79 7.56 -0.26
CA ALA A 28 -6.87 8.27 0.64
C ALA A 28 -5.77 7.35 1.18
N VAL A 29 -6.11 6.12 1.59
CA VAL A 29 -5.13 5.13 2.06
C VAL A 29 -4.20 4.67 0.93
N THR A 30 -4.72 4.44 -0.27
CA THR A 30 -3.89 4.04 -1.42
C THR A 30 -2.92 5.15 -1.82
N VAL A 31 -3.36 6.41 -1.79
CA VAL A 31 -2.51 7.57 -2.04
C VAL A 31 -1.47 7.68 -0.93
N ASP A 32 -1.82 7.57 0.34
CA ASP A 32 -0.82 7.63 1.43
C ASP A 32 0.24 6.51 1.33
N ARG A 33 -0.18 5.30 0.96
CA ARG A 33 0.73 4.15 0.76
C ARG A 33 1.74 4.38 -0.37
N ASP A 34 1.31 5.01 -1.47
CA ASP A 34 2.11 5.12 -2.68
C ASP A 34 3.03 6.36 -2.68
N TYR A 35 2.84 7.30 -1.74
CA TYR A 35 3.66 8.51 -1.61
C TYR A 35 4.73 8.34 -0.52
N TRP A 36 5.87 7.78 -0.93
CA TRP A 36 7.04 7.66 -0.07
C TRP A 36 7.84 8.97 -0.11
N TYR A 37 7.76 9.75 0.96
CA TYR A 37 8.62 10.92 1.12
C TYR A 37 10.04 10.48 1.50
N MET A 38 10.97 10.54 0.55
CA MET A 38 12.40 10.52 0.91
C MET A 38 12.78 11.85 1.54
N LYS A 39 13.58 11.82 2.62
CA LYS A 39 14.16 13.06 3.16
C LYS A 39 15.09 13.64 2.10
N ALA A 40 14.89 14.90 1.70
CA ALA A 40 15.74 15.52 0.69
C ALA A 40 17.20 15.72 1.16
N ASN A 41 17.43 15.80 2.48
CA ASN A 41 18.73 16.11 3.07
C ASN A 41 19.18 15.01 4.04
N TYR A 42 19.66 13.89 3.50
CA TYR A 42 20.34 12.90 4.32
C TYR A 42 21.78 13.35 4.60
N THR A 43 22.19 13.24 5.86
CA THR A 43 23.61 13.35 6.24
C THR A 43 24.41 12.21 5.58
N PRO A 44 25.74 12.38 5.39
CA PRO A 44 26.61 11.30 4.93
C PRO A 44 26.47 10.01 5.74
N GLU A 45 26.28 10.12 7.06
CA GLU A 45 26.14 9.01 8.00
C GLU A 45 24.81 8.28 7.82
N GLU A 46 23.70 9.02 7.65
CA GLU A 46 22.39 8.42 7.37
C GLU A 46 22.37 7.69 6.02
N ARG A 47 23.06 8.22 5.01
CA ARG A 47 23.24 7.51 3.72
C ARG A 47 24.02 6.22 3.91
N ALA A 48 25.13 6.26 4.64
CA ALA A 48 25.95 5.08 4.89
C ALA A 48 25.16 3.97 5.61
N GLU A 49 24.35 4.32 6.61
CA GLU A 49 23.49 3.37 7.31
C GLU A 49 22.36 2.83 6.43
N MET A 50 21.78 3.65 5.54
CA MET A 50 20.81 3.20 4.54
C MET A 50 21.43 2.14 3.61
N TYR A 51 22.64 2.40 3.09
CA TYR A 51 23.37 1.44 2.26
C TYR A 51 23.77 0.17 3.02
N HIS A 52 24.19 0.31 4.27
CA HIS A 52 24.52 -0.82 5.14
C HIS A 52 23.28 -1.71 5.41
N ARG A 53 22.11 -1.12 5.69
CA ARG A 53 20.85 -1.88 5.82
C ARG A 53 20.40 -2.52 4.52
N ALA A 54 20.51 -1.79 3.41
CA ALA A 54 20.19 -2.32 2.09
C ALA A 54 21.02 -3.57 1.80
N SER A 55 22.34 -3.51 1.99
CA SER A 55 23.28 -4.61 1.72
C SER A 55 22.99 -5.91 2.48
N LYS A 56 22.27 -5.87 3.61
CA LYS A 56 21.85 -7.07 4.35
C LYS A 56 20.65 -7.79 3.74
N GLY A 57 19.92 -7.13 2.85
CA GLY A 57 18.81 -7.68 2.08
C GLY A 57 19.11 -7.79 0.58
N LEU A 58 20.38 -7.72 0.17
CA LEU A 58 20.79 -7.92 -1.22
C LEU A 58 21.32 -9.35 -1.42
N ASP A 59 21.13 -9.89 -2.62
CA ASP A 59 21.80 -11.11 -3.06
C ASP A 59 23.28 -10.86 -3.43
N GLU A 60 23.98 -11.92 -3.84
CA GLU A 60 25.39 -11.88 -4.28
C GLU A 60 25.66 -10.96 -5.48
N ASN A 61 24.61 -10.56 -6.20
CA ASN A 61 24.67 -9.66 -7.36
C ASN A 61 24.23 -8.23 -7.02
N GLY A 62 23.93 -7.94 -5.75
CA GLY A 62 23.49 -6.61 -5.29
C GLY A 62 22.02 -6.30 -5.61
N ALA A 63 21.21 -7.29 -5.95
CA ALA A 63 19.77 -7.12 -6.18
C ALA A 63 18.98 -7.30 -4.88
N TRP A 64 17.92 -6.52 -4.70
CA TRP A 64 17.05 -6.63 -3.52
C TRP A 64 16.35 -8.00 -3.47
N LEU A 65 16.58 -8.73 -2.39
CA LEU A 65 15.84 -9.95 -2.07
C LEU A 65 14.41 -9.55 -1.69
N TRP A 66 13.50 -9.63 -2.66
CA TRP A 66 12.07 -9.54 -2.37
C TRP A 66 11.69 -10.67 -1.39
N PRO A 67 10.77 -10.45 -0.43
CA PRO A 67 10.35 -11.50 0.51
C PRO A 67 9.92 -12.81 -0.19
N ASP A 68 9.40 -12.70 -1.41
CA ASP A 68 8.95 -13.82 -2.24
C ASP A 68 10.13 -14.61 -2.85
N SER A 69 11.29 -13.98 -3.05
CA SER A 69 12.52 -14.62 -3.53
C SER A 69 13.25 -15.44 -2.45
N VAL A 70 12.96 -15.19 -1.17
CA VAL A 70 13.53 -15.94 -0.04
C VAL A 70 12.83 -17.30 0.14
N ARG A 71 11.59 -17.47 -0.37
CA ARG A 71 10.82 -18.73 -0.24
C ARG A 71 11.19 -19.82 -1.25
N THR A 72 11.95 -19.50 -2.30
CA THR A 72 12.26 -20.45 -3.38
C THR A 72 13.63 -21.11 -3.29
N THR A 73 14.45 -20.75 -2.30
CA THR A 73 15.79 -21.34 -2.13
C THR A 73 15.83 -22.19 -0.86
N ARG A 74 15.35 -23.43 -1.03
CA ARG A 74 15.48 -24.66 -0.20
C ARG A 74 15.37 -24.56 1.33
#